data_AF-A0A1V5JV24-F1
#
_entry.id   AF-A0A1V5JV24-F1
#
_cell.length_a   1.000
_cell.length_b   1.000
_cell.length_c   1.000
_cell.angle_alpha   90.00
_cell.angle_beta   90.00
_cell.angle_gamma   90.00
#
_symmetry.space_group_name_H-M   'P 1'
#
loop_
_entity.id
_entity.type
_entity.pdbx_description
1 polymer ?
#
loop_
_entity_poly.entity_id
_entity_poly.type
_entity_poly.pdbx_seq_one_letter_code
_entity_poly.pdbx_strand_id
1 'polypeptide(L)'
;MDPGEPLPWSFVKTGIKEEYLLQERERSRLPENTPSCPERSCAQCGGCDTPLDRKRLAEAAEFAPPAETAEAKTTDRETRVLVFFSRLFPANYLSNLETSRAMERILRRSGLPILFTQGFHPKVSLSFLFADPLGSLQREDLFEMKLQGVPPEGALELLNRASLPGIRFLRLRPLPPETLRFSRLVKALDFSAPLKDLGEGYAERLPSLRESFGEVESWKADKRRLYVHFRYDPGVPFRPYRFFQELSQDYSAFRVVKERVELIL
;
A
#
# COMPACT_ATOMS: atom_id res chain seq x y z
N MET A 1 17.12 26.43 29.73
CA MET A 1 15.76 26.65 30.25
C MET A 1 15.83 26.50 31.75
N ASP A 2 15.55 27.59 32.44
CA ASP A 2 15.61 27.66 33.89
C ASP A 2 14.40 26.95 34.51
N PRO A 3 14.58 26.16 35.59
CA PRO A 3 13.47 25.53 36.29
C PRO A 3 12.57 26.62 36.90
N GLY A 4 11.31 26.70 36.50
CA GLY A 4 10.30 27.59 37.10
C GLY A 4 9.67 28.61 36.14
N GLU A 5 10.18 28.76 34.92
CA GLU A 5 9.51 29.54 33.88
C GLU A 5 8.57 28.65 33.04
N PRO A 6 7.36 29.13 32.69
CA PRO A 6 6.45 28.36 31.86
C PRO A 6 7.11 28.07 30.51
N LEU A 7 7.21 26.77 30.19
CA LEU A 7 7.82 26.34 28.94
C LEU A 7 7.06 26.93 27.73
N PRO A 8 7.73 27.26 26.62
CA PRO A 8 7.09 27.81 25.42
C PRO A 8 5.98 26.91 24.85
N TRP A 9 5.96 25.63 25.20
CA TRP A 9 4.97 24.62 24.81
C TRP A 9 4.10 24.14 25.99
N SER A 10 4.12 24.81 27.13
CA SER A 10 3.29 24.48 28.31
C SER A 10 1.79 24.49 28.02
N PHE A 11 1.36 25.18 26.96
CA PHE A 11 -0.02 25.14 26.47
C PHE A 11 -0.43 23.80 25.81
N VAL A 12 0.53 22.94 25.48
CA VAL A 12 0.28 21.61 24.88
C VAL A 12 0.03 20.59 25.99
N LYS A 13 -1.23 20.16 26.13
CA LYS A 13 -1.61 19.12 27.08
C LYS A 13 -1.22 17.74 26.55
N THR A 14 -0.04 17.26 26.90
CA THR A 14 0.49 15.94 26.50
C THR A 14 -0.02 14.80 27.39
N GLY A 15 -0.70 15.11 28.50
CA GLY A 15 -1.03 14.15 29.56
C GLY A 15 0.16 13.83 30.47
N ILE A 16 1.39 14.21 30.08
CA ILE A 16 2.58 13.96 30.87
C ILE A 16 2.76 15.07 31.91
N LYS A 17 3.01 14.69 33.17
CA LYS A 17 3.27 15.63 34.26
C LYS A 17 4.56 16.41 34.04
N GLU A 18 4.55 17.73 34.27
CA GLU A 18 5.74 18.57 34.09
C GLU A 18 6.87 18.17 35.03
N GLU A 19 6.54 17.76 36.26
CA GLU A 19 7.52 17.26 37.23
C GLU A 19 8.25 16.01 36.72
N TYR A 20 7.55 15.15 35.97
CA TYR A 20 8.15 13.98 35.35
C TYR A 20 9.14 14.37 34.25
N LEU A 21 8.83 15.38 33.43
CA LEU A 21 9.75 15.87 32.39
C LEU A 21 11.02 16.48 32.99
N LEU A 22 10.91 17.21 34.09
CA LEU A 22 12.06 17.75 34.82
C LEU A 22 12.93 16.64 35.41
N GLN A 23 12.32 15.59 35.98
CA GLN A 23 13.05 14.42 36.48
C GLN A 23 13.79 13.69 35.36
N GLU A 24 13.14 13.43 34.22
CA GLU A 24 13.78 12.77 33.07
C GLU A 24 14.91 13.61 32.46
N ARG A 25 14.79 14.96 32.48
CA ARG A 25 15.88 15.86 32.07
C ARG A 25 17.11 15.74 32.96
N GLU A 26 16.93 15.60 34.27
CA GLU A 26 18.07 15.37 35.17
C GLU A 26 18.66 13.97 34.97
N ARG A 27 17.80 12.95 34.80
CA ARG A 27 18.25 11.57 34.51
C ARG A 27 19.01 11.46 33.19
N SER A 28 18.65 12.23 32.17
CA SER A 28 19.35 12.20 30.87
C SER A 28 20.80 12.72 30.94
N ARG A 29 21.20 13.36 32.05
CA ARG A 29 22.59 13.75 32.30
C ARG A 29 23.42 12.61 32.91
N LEU A 30 22.76 11.56 33.39
CA LEU A 30 23.38 10.37 33.96
C LEU A 30 23.40 9.25 32.90
N PRO A 31 24.38 8.33 32.93
CA PRO A 31 24.44 7.16 32.05
C PRO A 31 23.48 6.05 32.51
N GLU A 32 22.30 6.43 33.00
CA GLU A 32 21.28 5.50 33.49
C GLU A 32 20.15 5.44 32.47
N ASN A 33 19.78 4.22 32.07
CA ASN A 33 18.60 4.04 31.24
C ASN A 33 17.36 4.30 32.07
N THR A 34 16.45 5.09 31.50
CA THR A 34 15.13 5.21 32.07
C THR A 34 14.39 3.86 31.89
N PRO A 35 13.92 3.21 32.97
CA PRO A 35 13.30 1.88 32.91
C PRO A 35 12.09 1.82 31.96
N SER A 36 11.75 0.67 31.41
CA SER A 36 10.58 0.54 30.54
C SER A 36 9.25 0.72 31.31
N CYS A 37 8.14 1.00 30.62
CA CYS A 37 6.80 1.10 31.25
C CYS A 37 6.43 -0.10 32.15
N PRO A 38 6.69 -1.37 31.80
CA PRO A 38 6.41 -2.50 32.68
C PRO A 38 7.31 -2.57 33.92
N GLU A 39 8.57 -2.11 33.81
CA GLU A 39 9.53 -2.05 34.92
C GLU A 39 9.18 -0.96 35.94
N ARG A 40 8.35 0.02 35.55
CA ARG A 40 7.88 1.11 36.42
C ARG A 40 6.51 0.84 37.01
N SER A 41 6.18 1.53 38.10
CA SER A 41 4.79 1.68 38.54
C SER A 41 4.04 2.53 37.50
N CYS A 42 3.18 1.88 36.71
CA CYS A 42 2.38 2.51 35.67
C CYS A 42 1.50 3.61 36.28
N ALA A 43 1.84 4.87 36.00
CA ALA A 43 1.13 6.14 36.27
C ALA A 43 2.10 7.30 36.52
N GLN A 44 3.41 7.04 36.68
CA GLN A 44 4.38 8.11 36.98
C GLN A 44 4.49 9.18 35.88
N CYS A 45 4.42 8.79 34.60
CA CYS A 45 4.47 9.75 33.50
C CYS A 45 3.13 10.45 33.26
N GLY A 46 1.98 9.77 33.46
CA GLY A 46 0.64 10.31 33.21
C GLY A 46 0.16 10.25 31.74
N GLY A 47 0.97 9.76 30.80
CA GLY A 47 0.68 9.84 29.36
C GLY A 47 -0.38 8.87 28.80
N CYS A 48 -0.84 7.89 29.57
CA CYS A 48 -1.83 6.89 29.13
C CYS A 48 -2.87 6.65 30.22
N ASP A 49 -4.16 6.59 29.85
CA ASP A 49 -5.27 6.24 30.77
C ASP A 49 -5.46 4.72 30.95
N THR A 50 -4.74 3.92 30.18
CA THR A 50 -4.90 2.46 30.17
C THR A 50 -4.02 1.80 31.23
N PRO A 51 -4.58 0.97 32.14
CA PRO A 51 -3.76 0.20 33.07
C PRO A 51 -2.84 -0.76 32.28
N LEU A 52 -1.53 -0.67 32.52
CA LEU A 52 -0.56 -1.58 31.92
C LEU A 52 -0.85 -3.02 32.38
N ASP A 53 -1.23 -3.89 31.43
CA ASP A 53 -1.27 -5.32 31.69
C ASP A 53 0.17 -5.87 31.69
N ARG A 54 0.78 -5.90 32.89
CA ARG A 54 2.14 -6.40 33.11
C ARG A 54 2.31 -7.86 32.71
N LYS A 55 1.26 -8.69 32.72
CA LYS A 55 1.36 -10.09 32.30
C LYS A 55 1.67 -10.22 30.82
N ARG A 56 1.02 -9.39 29.99
CA ARG A 56 1.19 -9.38 28.54
C ARG A 56 2.57 -8.89 28.07
N LEU A 57 3.25 -8.08 28.89
CA LEU A 57 4.59 -7.55 28.62
C LEU A 57 5.71 -8.48 29.11
N ALA A 58 5.47 -9.24 30.19
CA ALA A 58 6.39 -10.29 30.63
C ALA A 58 6.38 -11.50 29.70
N GLU A 59 5.26 -11.74 29.01
CA GLU A 59 5.13 -12.69 27.89
C GLU A 59 5.62 -12.10 26.55
N ALA A 60 6.38 -10.99 26.56
CA ALA A 60 7.11 -10.58 25.38
C ALA A 60 8.05 -11.73 25.01
N ALA A 61 7.63 -12.51 24.02
CA ALA A 61 8.40 -13.59 23.44
C ALA A 61 9.84 -13.12 23.29
N GLU A 62 10.80 -13.96 23.71
CA GLU A 62 12.21 -13.75 23.38
C GLU A 62 12.25 -13.25 21.95
N PHE A 63 12.71 -12.01 21.78
CA PHE A 63 12.81 -11.41 20.46
C PHE A 63 13.89 -12.24 19.77
N ALA A 64 13.48 -13.32 19.12
CA ALA A 64 14.36 -14.09 18.28
C ALA A 64 14.99 -13.04 17.37
N PRO A 65 16.33 -12.91 17.34
CA PRO A 65 16.95 -12.00 16.42
C PRO A 65 16.31 -12.27 15.06
N PRO A 66 15.90 -11.22 14.32
CA PRO A 66 15.25 -11.43 13.03
C PRO A 66 16.12 -12.44 12.30
N ALA A 67 15.54 -13.60 11.97
CA ALA A 67 16.28 -14.71 11.40
C ALA A 67 17.22 -14.10 10.37
N GLU A 68 18.53 -14.23 10.57
CA GLU A 68 19.55 -13.71 9.66
C GLU A 68 19.02 -13.99 8.28
N THR A 69 18.69 -12.91 7.54
CA THR A 69 17.92 -12.95 6.30
C THR A 69 18.38 -14.16 5.54
N ALA A 70 17.58 -15.25 5.56
CA ALA A 70 18.08 -16.58 5.25
C ALA A 70 18.93 -16.45 4.01
N GLU A 71 20.25 -16.67 4.14
CA GLU A 71 21.21 -16.38 3.06
C GLU A 71 20.61 -16.99 1.81
N ALA A 72 20.06 -16.12 0.95
CA ALA A 72 19.30 -16.56 -0.18
C ALA A 72 20.33 -17.31 -1.00
N LYS A 73 20.18 -18.64 -1.11
CA LYS A 73 21.06 -19.48 -1.94
C LYS A 73 21.31 -18.71 -3.22
N THR A 74 22.55 -18.28 -3.40
CA THR A 74 22.97 -17.26 -4.35
C THR A 74 22.88 -17.81 -5.76
N THR A 75 21.67 -17.87 -6.31
CA THR A 75 21.51 -17.87 -7.76
C THR A 75 21.74 -16.45 -8.21
N ASP A 76 22.84 -16.14 -8.88
CA ASP A 76 23.27 -14.79 -9.33
C ASP A 76 22.30 -14.09 -10.31
N ARG A 77 21.09 -14.63 -10.49
CA ARG A 77 20.14 -14.21 -11.49
C ARG A 77 19.00 -13.41 -10.85
N GLU A 78 18.99 -12.11 -11.11
CA GLU A 78 17.83 -11.27 -10.86
C GLU A 78 16.69 -11.63 -11.83
N THR A 79 15.47 -11.79 -11.31
CA THR A 79 14.26 -11.98 -12.13
C THR A 79 13.24 -10.88 -11.83
N ARG A 80 12.82 -10.15 -12.87
CA ARG A 80 11.66 -9.25 -12.80
C ARG A 80 10.39 -10.08 -12.80
N VAL A 81 9.45 -9.75 -11.92
CA VAL A 81 8.19 -10.49 -11.78
C VAL A 81 7.04 -9.49 -11.78
N LEU A 82 6.06 -9.72 -12.66
CA LEU A 82 4.76 -9.06 -12.55
C LEU A 82 3.90 -9.79 -11.55
N VAL A 83 3.43 -9.05 -10.56
CA VAL A 83 2.58 -9.56 -9.49
C VAL A 83 1.20 -8.99 -9.67
N PHE A 84 0.24 -9.87 -9.96
CA PHE A 84 -1.15 -9.48 -10.10
C PHE A 84 -1.89 -9.69 -8.78
N PHE A 85 -2.71 -8.73 -8.40
CA PHE A 85 -3.45 -8.76 -7.15
C PHE A 85 -4.84 -8.14 -7.31
N SER A 86 -5.76 -8.50 -6.43
CA SER A 86 -7.01 -7.78 -6.20
C SER A 86 -6.90 -7.00 -4.90
N ARG A 87 -7.48 -5.80 -4.86
CA ARG A 87 -7.64 -4.96 -3.67
C ARG A 87 -9.10 -4.51 -3.58
N LEU A 88 -9.83 -5.14 -2.69
CA LEU A 88 -11.26 -4.91 -2.46
C LEU A 88 -11.49 -4.53 -1.00
N PHE A 89 -12.75 -4.46 -0.58
CA PHE A 89 -13.09 -4.22 0.83
C PHE A 89 -12.45 -5.28 1.75
N PRO A 90 -11.86 -4.89 2.90
CA PRO A 90 -11.72 -3.53 3.44
C PRO A 90 -10.44 -2.78 3.00
N ALA A 91 -9.57 -3.40 2.18
CA ALA A 91 -8.31 -2.80 1.75
C ALA A 91 -8.44 -1.63 0.75
N ASN A 92 -9.62 -1.41 0.19
CA ASN A 92 -9.91 -0.24 -0.65
C ASN A 92 -9.85 1.09 0.14
N TYR A 93 -9.93 1.05 1.47
CA TYR A 93 -9.70 2.20 2.35
C TYR A 93 -8.22 2.58 2.53
N LEU A 94 -7.30 1.81 1.94
CA LEU A 94 -5.90 2.20 1.89
C LEU A 94 -5.68 3.23 0.77
N SER A 95 -5.00 4.32 1.11
CA SER A 95 -4.46 5.23 0.09
C SER A 95 -3.38 4.53 -0.74
N ASN A 96 -2.92 5.14 -1.83
CA ASN A 96 -1.85 4.56 -2.64
C ASN A 96 -0.55 4.35 -1.83
N LEU A 97 -0.19 5.31 -0.95
CA LEU A 97 0.99 5.19 -0.09
C LEU A 97 0.85 4.05 0.93
N GLU A 98 -0.33 3.94 1.56
CA GLU A 98 -0.59 2.85 2.51
C GLU A 98 -0.68 1.50 1.82
N THR A 99 -1.19 1.45 0.59
CA THR A 99 -1.17 0.23 -0.24
C THR A 99 0.26 -0.21 -0.51
N SER A 100 1.14 0.70 -0.93
CA SER A 100 2.56 0.39 -1.15
C SER A 100 3.24 -0.12 0.13
N ARG A 101 3.02 0.53 1.28
CA ARG A 101 3.52 0.08 2.60
C ARG A 101 2.96 -1.28 3.00
N ALA A 102 1.69 -1.54 2.75
CA ALA A 102 1.06 -2.83 3.02
C ALA A 102 1.67 -3.94 2.15
N MET A 103 1.87 -3.68 0.86
CA MET A 103 2.54 -4.63 -0.04
C MET A 103 3.96 -4.92 0.42
N GLU A 104 4.75 -3.90 0.78
CA GLU A 104 6.10 -4.11 1.33
C GLU A 104 6.09 -5.01 2.58
N ARG A 105 5.15 -4.79 3.51
CA ARG A 105 5.02 -5.62 4.73
C ARG A 105 4.60 -7.05 4.41
N ILE A 106 3.65 -7.26 3.50
CA ILE A 106 3.21 -8.59 3.07
C ILE A 106 4.39 -9.34 2.42
N LEU A 107 5.10 -8.66 1.54
CA LEU A 107 6.26 -9.17 0.83
C LEU A 107 7.38 -9.59 1.79
N ARG A 108 7.74 -8.74 2.75
CA ARG A 108 8.72 -9.08 3.79
C ARG A 108 8.28 -10.27 4.65
N ARG A 109 6.98 -10.37 4.96
CA ARG A 109 6.41 -11.50 5.76
C ARG A 109 6.23 -12.79 4.97
N SER A 110 6.27 -12.75 3.64
CA SER A 110 6.07 -13.93 2.79
C SER A 110 7.25 -14.89 2.81
N GLY A 111 8.45 -14.42 3.21
CA GLY A 111 9.69 -15.20 3.15
C GLY A 111 10.23 -15.39 1.73
N LEU A 112 9.65 -14.72 0.72
CA LEU A 112 10.18 -14.75 -0.64
C LEU A 112 11.55 -14.04 -0.72
N PRO A 113 12.45 -14.47 -1.62
CA PRO A 113 13.77 -13.89 -1.80
C PRO A 113 13.69 -12.58 -2.59
N ILE A 114 13.12 -11.55 -1.98
CA ILE A 114 12.82 -10.26 -2.63
C ILE A 114 14.04 -9.37 -2.63
N LEU A 115 14.27 -8.69 -3.76
CA LEU A 115 15.36 -7.73 -3.90
C LEU A 115 14.96 -6.32 -3.44
N PHE A 116 15.90 -5.67 -2.77
CA PHE A 116 15.74 -4.34 -2.20
C PHE A 116 16.46 -3.27 -3.02
N THR A 117 16.02 -2.03 -2.88
CA THR A 117 16.71 -0.86 -3.43
C THR A 117 18.09 -0.70 -2.79
N GLN A 118 19.07 -0.26 -3.57
CA GLN A 118 20.41 0.05 -3.07
C GLN A 118 20.41 1.37 -2.28
N GLY A 119 21.20 1.45 -1.19
CA GLY A 119 21.37 2.66 -0.36
C GLY A 119 21.20 2.44 1.15
N PHE A 120 21.27 3.52 1.93
CA PHE A 120 21.25 3.48 3.41
C PHE A 120 19.91 3.07 4.04
N HIS A 121 18.82 3.01 3.25
CA HIS A 121 17.50 2.54 3.68
C HIS A 121 16.88 1.63 2.62
N PRO A 122 17.27 0.34 2.57
CA PRO A 122 16.80 -0.61 1.57
C PRO A 122 15.29 -0.87 1.71
N LYS A 123 14.53 -0.48 0.69
CA LYS A 123 13.09 -0.74 0.56
C LYS A 123 12.85 -1.79 -0.50
N VAL A 124 11.74 -2.51 -0.40
CA VAL A 124 11.36 -3.43 -1.49
C VAL A 124 11.17 -2.63 -2.77
N SER A 125 11.80 -3.05 -3.86
CA SER A 125 11.65 -2.38 -5.16
C SER A 125 10.29 -2.72 -5.77
N LEU A 126 9.32 -1.81 -5.63
CA LEU A 126 7.96 -1.94 -6.17
C LEU A 126 7.69 -0.84 -7.20
N SER A 127 7.25 -1.24 -8.39
CA SER A 127 6.80 -0.32 -9.44
C SER A 127 5.32 -0.54 -9.73
N PHE A 128 4.48 0.45 -9.42
CA PHE A 128 3.06 0.49 -9.76
C PHE A 128 2.84 1.30 -11.04
N LEU A 129 1.77 1.00 -11.78
CA LEU A 129 1.53 1.62 -13.08
C LEU A 129 1.16 3.11 -12.97
N PHE A 130 0.29 3.43 -12.02
CA PHE A 130 -0.09 4.79 -11.63
C PHE A 130 -0.70 4.76 -10.22
N ALA A 131 -0.88 5.92 -9.61
CA ALA A 131 -1.50 6.03 -8.30
C ALA A 131 -3.03 5.98 -8.40
N ASP A 132 -3.64 4.98 -7.78
CA ASP A 132 -5.10 4.89 -7.66
C ASP A 132 -5.64 5.81 -6.54
N PRO A 133 -6.83 6.41 -6.72
CA PRO A 133 -7.47 7.19 -5.68
C PRO A 133 -7.96 6.30 -4.53
N LEU A 134 -8.05 6.89 -3.34
CA LEU A 134 -8.65 6.26 -2.17
C LEU A 134 -10.08 5.78 -2.47
N GLY A 135 -10.40 4.58 -1.99
CA GLY A 135 -11.74 4.00 -2.12
C GLY A 135 -11.92 3.13 -3.36
N SER A 136 -11.16 3.38 -4.42
CA SER A 136 -11.20 2.57 -5.65
C SER A 136 -11.04 1.08 -5.36
N LEU A 137 -11.78 0.28 -6.12
CA LEU A 137 -11.74 -1.18 -6.03
C LEU A 137 -10.94 -1.72 -7.21
N GLN A 138 -10.09 -2.70 -6.95
CA GLN A 138 -9.31 -3.40 -7.97
C GLN A 138 -9.66 -4.88 -7.90
N ARG A 139 -10.37 -5.39 -8.91
CA ARG A 139 -10.48 -6.84 -9.10
C ARG A 139 -9.19 -7.41 -9.62
N GLU A 140 -8.49 -6.64 -10.43
CA GLU A 140 -7.18 -6.97 -10.92
C GLU A 140 -6.38 -5.67 -11.10
N ASP A 141 -5.20 -5.68 -10.51
CA ASP A 141 -4.13 -4.72 -10.73
C ASP A 141 -2.80 -5.45 -10.69
N LEU A 142 -1.72 -4.76 -11.03
CA LEU A 142 -0.38 -5.30 -10.95
C LEU A 142 0.67 -4.29 -10.52
N PHE A 143 1.75 -4.84 -9.98
CA PHE A 143 3.01 -4.15 -9.81
C PHE A 143 4.16 -5.03 -10.31
N GLU A 144 5.29 -4.42 -10.62
CA GLU A 144 6.55 -5.12 -10.86
C GLU A 144 7.40 -5.13 -9.58
N MET A 145 8.00 -6.28 -9.30
CA MET A 145 9.06 -6.43 -8.30
C MET A 145 10.22 -7.25 -8.86
N LYS A 146 11.31 -7.33 -8.08
CA LYS A 146 12.49 -8.13 -8.40
C LYS A 146 12.69 -9.22 -7.35
N LEU A 147 13.01 -10.43 -7.79
CA LEU A 147 13.39 -11.55 -6.95
C LEU A 147 14.82 -12.01 -7.25
N GLN A 148 15.49 -12.54 -6.25
CA GLN A 148 16.68 -13.36 -6.44
C GLN A 148 16.24 -14.75 -6.92
N GLY A 149 16.71 -15.17 -8.09
CA GLY A 149 16.32 -16.43 -8.71
C GLY A 149 14.91 -16.40 -9.29
N VAL A 150 14.31 -17.57 -9.44
CA VAL A 150 12.92 -17.72 -9.91
C VAL A 150 11.95 -17.76 -8.73
N PRO A 151 10.67 -17.36 -8.89
CA PRO A 151 9.69 -17.56 -7.84
C PRO A 151 9.64 -19.04 -7.44
N PRO A 152 9.73 -19.38 -6.14
CA PRO A 152 9.63 -20.76 -5.69
C PRO A 152 8.24 -21.33 -5.99
N GLU A 153 8.16 -22.65 -6.07
CA GLU A 153 6.88 -23.35 -6.05
C GLU A 153 6.12 -22.97 -4.77
N GLY A 154 4.82 -22.70 -4.88
CA GLY A 154 4.03 -22.22 -3.74
C GLY A 154 4.15 -20.72 -3.43
N ALA A 155 4.88 -19.93 -4.24
CA ALA A 155 5.08 -18.50 -3.97
C ALA A 155 3.77 -17.70 -3.83
N LEU A 156 2.74 -18.07 -4.60
CA LEU A 156 1.45 -17.40 -4.56
C LEU A 156 0.71 -17.70 -3.24
N GLU A 157 0.83 -18.93 -2.73
CA GLU A 157 0.29 -19.39 -1.46
C GLU A 157 0.99 -18.70 -0.29
N LEU A 158 2.32 -18.57 -0.35
CA LEU A 158 3.11 -17.83 0.64
C LEU A 158 2.67 -16.36 0.73
N LEU A 159 2.51 -15.70 -0.41
CA LEU A 159 2.01 -14.32 -0.49
C LEU A 159 0.61 -14.19 0.10
N ASN A 160 -0.31 -15.08 -0.28
CA ASN A 160 -1.69 -15.04 0.20
C ASN A 160 -1.80 -15.38 1.70
N ARG A 161 -0.97 -16.28 2.23
CA ARG A 161 -0.87 -16.55 3.67
C ARG A 161 -0.36 -15.34 4.45
N ALA A 162 0.56 -14.57 3.86
CA ALA A 162 1.05 -13.32 4.44
C ALA A 162 0.12 -12.12 4.17
N SER A 163 -0.94 -12.26 3.38
CA SER A 163 -1.77 -11.13 2.96
C SER A 163 -2.64 -10.57 4.09
N LEU A 164 -3.22 -9.39 3.84
CA LEU A 164 -4.20 -8.73 4.70
C LEU A 164 -5.61 -8.93 4.12
N PRO A 165 -6.67 -8.87 4.96
CA PRO A 165 -8.05 -8.89 4.48
C PRO A 165 -8.30 -7.85 3.39
N GLY A 166 -8.95 -8.26 2.30
CA GLY A 166 -9.22 -7.40 1.14
C GLY A 166 -8.10 -7.33 0.11
N ILE A 167 -6.90 -7.90 0.37
CA ILE A 167 -5.84 -8.07 -0.63
C ILE A 167 -5.69 -9.55 -0.94
N ARG A 168 -5.68 -9.90 -2.23
CA ARG A 168 -5.41 -11.27 -2.70
C ARG A 168 -4.48 -11.25 -3.89
N PHE A 169 -3.40 -12.01 -3.85
CA PHE A 169 -2.52 -12.21 -4.98
C PHE A 169 -3.15 -13.25 -5.91
N LEU A 170 -3.19 -12.92 -7.19
CA LEU A 170 -3.91 -13.68 -8.22
C LEU A 170 -2.96 -14.56 -9.04
N ARG A 171 -1.80 -14.02 -9.42
CA ARG A 171 -0.79 -14.73 -10.21
C ARG A 171 0.55 -13.99 -10.18
N LEU A 172 1.62 -14.74 -10.43
CA LEU A 172 2.98 -14.24 -10.63
C LEU A 172 3.41 -14.57 -12.05
N ARG A 173 3.98 -13.60 -12.77
CA ARG A 173 4.54 -13.81 -14.11
C ARG A 173 6.00 -13.37 -14.12
N PRO A 174 6.95 -14.32 -14.04
CA PRO A 174 8.36 -14.03 -14.29
C PRO A 174 8.54 -13.44 -15.69
N LEU A 175 9.39 -12.43 -15.82
CA LEU A 175 9.71 -11.79 -17.08
C LEU A 175 11.12 -12.18 -17.53
N PRO A 176 11.32 -12.56 -18.80
CA PRO A 176 12.65 -12.68 -19.39
C PRO A 176 13.46 -11.37 -19.29
N PRO A 177 14.80 -11.43 -19.23
CA PRO A 177 15.65 -10.23 -19.12
C PRO A 177 15.42 -9.19 -20.22
N GLU A 178 15.12 -9.62 -21.45
CA GLU A 178 14.95 -8.78 -22.64
C GLU A 178 13.55 -8.13 -22.72
N THR A 179 12.71 -8.38 -21.72
CA THR A 179 11.34 -7.87 -21.66
C THR A 179 11.31 -6.34 -21.54
N LEU A 180 10.39 -5.70 -22.26
CA LEU A 180 10.18 -4.25 -22.20
C LEU A 180 10.02 -3.75 -20.75
N ARG A 181 10.25 -2.44 -20.56
CA ARG A 181 9.99 -1.75 -19.29
C ARG A 181 8.54 -1.97 -18.86
N PHE A 182 8.32 -2.11 -17.55
CA PHE A 182 7.02 -2.41 -16.94
C PHE A 182 5.84 -1.63 -17.55
N SER A 183 5.94 -0.29 -17.65
CA SER A 183 4.88 0.54 -18.21
C SER A 183 4.57 0.23 -19.68
N ARG A 184 5.56 -0.19 -20.47
CA ARG A 184 5.37 -0.59 -21.87
C ARG A 184 4.80 -1.99 -22.05
N LEU A 185 4.65 -2.77 -20.97
CA LEU A 185 4.02 -4.08 -21.04
C LEU A 185 2.51 -4.00 -20.98
N VAL A 186 1.96 -2.91 -20.44
CA VAL A 186 0.53 -2.72 -20.31
C VAL A 186 -0.02 -2.14 -21.61
N LYS A 187 -1.00 -2.84 -22.19
CA LYS A 187 -1.68 -2.44 -23.42
C LYS A 187 -2.93 -1.63 -23.12
N ALA A 188 -3.74 -2.10 -22.18
CA ALA A 188 -5.04 -1.52 -21.88
C ALA A 188 -5.51 -1.91 -20.47
N LEU A 189 -6.49 -1.16 -19.96
CA LEU A 189 -7.11 -1.40 -18.66
C LEU A 189 -8.62 -1.26 -18.77
N ASP A 190 -9.32 -2.21 -18.16
CA ASP A 190 -10.78 -2.19 -18.08
C ASP A 190 -11.23 -1.58 -16.76
N PHE A 191 -12.16 -0.65 -16.85
CA PHE A 191 -12.82 -0.05 -15.69
C PHE A 191 -14.33 -0.18 -15.78
N SER A 192 -15.00 -0.07 -14.64
CA SER A 192 -16.44 -0.01 -14.61
C SER A 192 -17.00 0.82 -13.47
N ALA A 193 -18.20 1.38 -13.69
CA ALA A 193 -18.95 2.14 -12.71
C ALA A 193 -20.44 1.77 -12.77
N PRO A 194 -21.19 1.78 -11.65
CA PRO A 194 -22.64 1.56 -11.66
C PRO A 194 -23.36 2.63 -12.46
N LEU A 195 -24.31 2.23 -13.32
CA LEU A 195 -25.08 3.17 -14.14
C LEU A 195 -25.89 4.17 -13.31
N LYS A 196 -26.40 3.73 -12.15
CA LYS A 196 -27.14 4.58 -11.21
C LYS A 196 -26.34 5.80 -10.72
N ASP A 197 -25.01 5.75 -10.78
CA ASP A 197 -24.13 6.84 -10.33
C ASP A 197 -23.83 7.82 -11.47
N LEU A 198 -24.08 7.43 -12.73
CA LEU A 198 -23.76 8.26 -13.89
C LEU A 198 -24.82 9.36 -14.15
N GLY A 199 -26.01 9.20 -13.56
CA GLY A 199 -27.15 10.08 -13.77
C GLY A 199 -27.89 9.82 -15.08
N GLU A 200 -29.03 10.49 -15.23
CA GLU A 200 -29.75 10.54 -16.51
C GLU A 200 -28.89 11.26 -17.56
N GLY A 201 -29.04 10.92 -18.83
CA GLY A 201 -28.30 11.59 -19.90
C GLY A 201 -26.82 11.19 -20.04
N TYR A 202 -26.36 10.13 -19.36
CA TYR A 202 -24.94 9.71 -19.45
C TYR A 202 -24.59 9.20 -20.86
N ALA A 203 -25.54 8.54 -21.54
CA ALA A 203 -25.31 7.92 -22.83
C ALA A 203 -25.05 8.95 -23.93
N GLU A 204 -25.67 10.13 -23.82
CA GLU A 204 -25.56 11.27 -24.71
C GLU A 204 -24.22 12.00 -24.52
N ARG A 205 -23.69 12.02 -23.29
CA ARG A 205 -22.38 12.61 -22.96
C ARG A 205 -21.20 11.68 -23.26
N LEU A 206 -21.45 10.38 -23.37
CA LEU A 206 -20.40 9.37 -23.48
C LEU A 206 -19.55 9.50 -24.75
N PRO A 207 -20.10 9.75 -25.95
CA PRO A 207 -19.31 9.92 -27.17
C PRO A 207 -18.38 11.14 -27.12
N SER A 208 -18.86 12.30 -26.66
CA SER A 208 -18.05 13.52 -26.59
C SER A 208 -16.95 13.42 -25.53
N LEU A 209 -17.21 12.74 -24.41
CA LEU A 209 -16.19 12.45 -23.41
C LEU A 209 -15.14 11.47 -23.96
N ARG A 210 -15.53 10.44 -24.71
CA ARG A 210 -14.55 9.57 -25.38
C ARG A 210 -13.61 10.36 -26.28
N GLU A 211 -14.13 11.28 -27.09
CA GLU A 211 -13.30 12.12 -27.97
C GLU A 211 -12.34 13.02 -27.16
N SER A 212 -12.81 13.53 -26.01
CA SER A 212 -12.00 14.35 -25.10
C SER A 212 -10.93 13.55 -24.36
N PHE A 213 -11.17 12.26 -24.12
CA PHE A 213 -10.26 11.33 -23.47
C PHE A 213 -9.74 10.32 -24.50
N GLY A 214 -8.70 10.69 -25.26
CA GLY A 214 -8.10 9.87 -26.33
C GLY A 214 -7.50 8.50 -25.92
N GLU A 215 -7.62 8.15 -24.64
CA GLU A 215 -7.36 6.85 -24.04
C GLU A 215 -8.56 5.89 -24.11
N VAL A 216 -9.81 6.37 -24.31
CA VAL A 216 -11.01 5.51 -24.35
C VAL A 216 -11.16 4.85 -25.72
N GLU A 217 -10.85 3.56 -25.78
CA GLU A 217 -10.90 2.79 -27.02
C GLU A 217 -12.30 2.23 -27.29
N SER A 218 -12.96 1.65 -26.28
CA SER A 218 -14.33 1.15 -26.41
C SER A 218 -15.09 1.17 -25.07
N TRP A 219 -16.41 0.99 -25.11
CA TRP A 219 -17.24 0.84 -23.92
C TRP A 219 -18.43 -0.08 -24.20
N LYS A 220 -19.00 -0.62 -23.14
CA LYS A 220 -20.26 -1.36 -23.16
C LYS A 220 -21.02 -1.11 -21.87
N ALA A 221 -22.34 -1.09 -21.93
CA ALA A 221 -23.19 -1.03 -20.74
C ALA A 221 -24.04 -2.28 -20.64
N ASP A 222 -24.23 -2.79 -19.43
CA ASP A 222 -25.27 -3.77 -19.12
C ASP A 222 -26.40 -3.11 -18.30
N LYS A 223 -27.29 -3.91 -17.72
CA LYS A 223 -28.42 -3.38 -16.90
C LYS A 223 -27.99 -2.66 -15.62
N ARG A 224 -26.74 -2.76 -15.20
CA ARG A 224 -26.24 -2.30 -13.89
C ARG A 224 -25.00 -1.42 -13.99
N ARG A 225 -24.12 -1.65 -14.96
CA ARG A 225 -22.78 -1.05 -15.00
C ARG A 225 -22.39 -0.63 -16.40
N LEU A 226 -21.65 0.47 -16.47
CA LEU A 226 -20.86 0.86 -17.64
C LEU A 226 -19.46 0.25 -17.48
N TYR A 227 -18.98 -0.40 -18.53
CA TYR A 227 -17.62 -0.89 -18.67
C TYR A 227 -16.91 -0.07 -19.75
N VAL A 228 -15.70 0.37 -19.46
CA VAL A 228 -14.90 1.23 -20.34
C VAL A 228 -13.52 0.62 -20.48
N HIS A 229 -13.12 0.40 -21.73
CA HIS A 229 -11.81 -0.11 -22.11
C HIS A 229 -10.90 1.08 -22.46
N PHE A 230 -9.86 1.26 -21.66
CA PHE A 230 -8.88 2.31 -21.85
C PHE A 230 -7.60 1.75 -22.45
N ARG A 231 -7.22 2.21 -23.63
CA ARG A 231 -5.89 1.98 -24.19
C ARG A 231 -4.87 2.74 -23.35
N TYR A 232 -3.79 2.06 -22.96
CA TYR A 232 -2.71 2.65 -22.18
C TYR A 232 -1.55 3.05 -23.09
N ASP A 233 -1.11 4.30 -22.94
CA ASP A 233 0.13 4.79 -23.55
C ASP A 233 0.97 5.46 -22.46
N PRO A 234 2.17 4.94 -22.14
CA PRO A 234 3.02 5.52 -21.11
C PRO A 234 3.53 6.93 -21.44
N GLY A 235 3.42 7.38 -22.71
CA GLY A 235 3.77 8.73 -23.14
C GLY A 235 2.65 9.77 -22.93
N VAL A 236 1.44 9.35 -22.60
CA VAL A 236 0.27 10.22 -22.45
C VAL A 236 -0.23 10.21 -21.00
N PRO A 237 -0.66 11.34 -20.43
CA PRO A 237 -1.26 11.36 -19.11
C PRO A 237 -2.49 10.45 -19.04
N PHE A 238 -2.39 9.36 -18.28
CA PHE A 238 -3.46 8.38 -18.11
C PHE A 238 -4.34 8.73 -16.90
N ARG A 239 -5.63 9.06 -17.10
CA ARG A 239 -6.51 9.56 -16.01
C ARG A 239 -7.92 8.93 -16.06
N PRO A 240 -8.05 7.60 -15.94
CA PRO A 240 -9.34 6.90 -16.08
C PRO A 240 -10.38 7.35 -15.04
N TYR A 241 -9.96 7.68 -13.82
CA TYR A 241 -10.90 8.15 -12.79
C TYR A 241 -11.47 9.54 -13.09
N ARG A 242 -10.71 10.39 -13.79
CA ARG A 242 -11.21 11.70 -14.23
C ARG A 242 -12.32 11.54 -15.26
N PHE A 243 -12.20 10.56 -16.16
CA PHE A 243 -13.28 10.22 -17.09
C PHE A 243 -14.59 9.92 -16.35
N PHE A 244 -14.55 9.09 -15.30
CA PHE A 244 -15.74 8.80 -14.50
C PHE A 244 -16.23 10.01 -13.68
N GLN A 245 -15.33 10.89 -13.24
CA GLN A 245 -15.69 12.15 -12.58
C GLN A 245 -16.48 13.08 -13.51
N GLU A 246 -16.06 13.20 -14.77
CA GLU A 246 -16.75 14.05 -15.75
C GLU A 246 -18.05 13.43 -16.26
N LEU A 247 -18.13 12.10 -16.29
CA LEU A 247 -19.34 11.38 -16.69
C LEU A 247 -20.41 11.35 -15.58
N SER A 248 -20.01 11.28 -14.31
CA SER A 248 -20.91 11.05 -13.17
C SER A 248 -21.37 12.37 -12.53
N GLN A 249 -22.67 12.46 -12.22
CA GLN A 249 -23.22 13.56 -11.42
C GLN A 249 -22.88 13.41 -9.92
N ASP A 250 -22.91 12.16 -9.42
CA ASP A 250 -22.63 11.79 -8.03
C ASP A 250 -21.37 10.90 -7.95
N TYR A 251 -20.23 11.45 -8.39
CA TYR A 251 -19.00 10.68 -8.47
C TYR A 251 -18.52 10.19 -7.10
N SER A 252 -18.23 8.89 -7.03
CA SER A 252 -17.49 8.31 -5.91
C SER A 252 -16.48 7.30 -6.43
N ALA A 253 -15.19 7.55 -6.14
CA ALA A 253 -14.11 6.60 -6.44
C ALA A 253 -14.37 5.21 -5.84
N PHE A 254 -15.13 5.15 -4.73
CA PHE A 254 -15.54 3.89 -4.07
C PHE A 254 -16.42 2.98 -4.93
N ARG A 255 -17.00 3.51 -6.00
CA ARG A 255 -17.88 2.77 -6.91
C ARG A 255 -17.23 2.46 -8.25
N VAL A 256 -16.07 3.07 -8.54
CA VAL A 256 -15.27 2.75 -9.72
C VAL A 256 -14.42 1.52 -9.42
N VAL A 257 -14.49 0.54 -10.32
CA VAL A 257 -13.76 -0.72 -10.22
C VAL A 257 -12.83 -0.86 -11.41
N LYS A 258 -11.54 -1.05 -11.13
CA LYS A 258 -10.57 -1.54 -12.10
C LYS A 258 -10.75 -3.05 -12.23
N GLU A 259 -11.22 -3.48 -13.38
CA GLU A 259 -11.71 -4.84 -13.63
C GLU A 259 -10.57 -5.76 -14.06
N ARG A 260 -9.73 -5.31 -15.00
CA ARG A 260 -8.71 -6.13 -15.65
C ARG A 260 -7.56 -5.28 -16.18
N VAL A 261 -6.37 -5.89 -16.26
CA VAL A 261 -5.24 -5.32 -17.00
C VAL A 261 -4.83 -6.22 -18.17
N GLU A 262 -4.72 -5.64 -19.35
CA GLU A 262 -4.27 -6.32 -20.56
C GLU A 262 -2.78 -6.02 -20.81
N LEU A 263 -2.00 -7.07 -21.05
CA LEU A 263 -0.59 -6.96 -21.40
C LEU A 263 -0.37 -7.16 -22.90
N ILE A 264 0.77 -6.68 -23.41
CA ILE A 264 1.24 -6.93 -24.78
C ILE A 264 1.83 -8.35 -24.94
N LEU A 265 2.12 -9.05 -23.82
CA LEU A 265 2.86 -10.32 -23.72
C LEU A 265 2.04 -11.60 -23.91
#